data_AF-N2BJJ8-F1
#
_entry.id   AF-N2BJJ8-F1
#
_cell.length_a   1.000
_cell.length_b   1.000
_cell.length_c   1.000
_cell.angle_alpha   90.00
_cell.angle_beta   90.00
_cell.angle_gamma   90.00
#
_symmetry.space_group_name_H-M   'P 1'
#
loop_
_entity.id
_entity.type
_entity.pdbx_description
1 polymer ?
#
loop_
_entity_poly.entity_id
_entity_poly.type
_entity_poly.pdbx_seq_one_letter_code
_entity_poly.pdbx_strand_id
1 'polypeptide(L)'
;MSYSPIHQTTTANPNFQINRQAKLSQHYIITDAKLSTKKPPLQNKSKVLVQSVSFKDKKYIHYKANDTLTFQAHYNNTKLSQEQLKEAKANTKWAYILSTDEILPQKPNYRKITQEGSDNPYICEYYTLTLKKEYFDINKATYLHIFAYINAPNSKVKQVLKLEYPLSLRFNGKELHIVEWGKVKKEKSFGLHPLSLNNPERQFAESKKYFIQIDNISPIPLSQKIYYLDIYDENNNKVGTITNNNTQNIINTELLIDDSFCELANVLLEYQGKYAANRIKLEVGYGERKSEIDLREKSGGKVKWFSQFEPPVPNYGNTACFRASKYTVQQAGVKDVSGPYEKTLQIAKEIKKANTQTDYLSIDVLKAKQAVKYINEQLENAYPIVVGVDHTYGNTYNTDKTTDHFIVIVGRKYDEKGKLYYLFYEVGTHSINEKTYQWGTSDNNKLYIQSNFVLSGQTQMGSKKNYIVTQVRVNIN
;
A
#
# COMPACT_ATOMS: atom_id res chain seq x y z
N MET A 1 61.06 -32.40 -5.57
CA MET A 1 60.56 -31.08 -6.02
C MET A 1 59.31 -30.76 -5.22
N SER A 2 59.38 -29.78 -4.33
CA SER A 2 58.29 -29.40 -3.43
C SER A 2 58.24 -27.87 -3.37
N TYR A 3 57.12 -27.29 -3.77
CA TYR A 3 56.94 -25.83 -3.78
C TYR A 3 56.65 -25.31 -2.36
N SER A 4 57.35 -24.27 -1.96
CA SER A 4 57.05 -23.50 -0.74
C SER A 4 56.03 -22.40 -1.05
N PRO A 5 55.12 -22.07 -0.11
CA PRO A 5 54.15 -20.98 -0.30
C PRO A 5 54.78 -19.61 -0.04
N ILE A 6 54.43 -18.63 -0.87
CA ILE A 6 54.84 -17.22 -0.68
C ILE A 6 53.82 -16.53 0.22
N HIS A 7 54.30 -15.91 1.30
CA HIS A 7 53.49 -15.02 2.14
C HIS A 7 53.12 -13.74 1.39
N GLN A 8 51.85 -13.34 1.45
CA GLN A 8 51.45 -11.93 1.29
C GLN A 8 50.85 -11.42 2.61
N THR A 9 51.50 -10.40 3.16
CA THR A 9 51.07 -9.69 4.37
C THR A 9 49.98 -8.67 4.02
N THR A 10 48.78 -8.84 4.60
CA THR A 10 47.73 -7.83 4.55
C THR A 10 47.91 -6.80 5.66
N THR A 11 48.29 -5.57 5.29
CA THR A 11 48.22 -4.40 6.19
C THR A 11 46.77 -3.94 6.32
N ALA A 12 46.18 -4.14 7.51
CA ALA A 12 44.81 -3.72 7.79
C ALA A 12 44.74 -2.21 8.11
N ASN A 13 43.75 -1.51 7.55
CA ASN A 13 43.39 -0.15 7.96
C ASN A 13 42.61 -0.19 9.29
N PRO A 14 43.13 0.38 10.39
CA PRO A 14 42.54 0.20 11.72
C PRO A 14 41.18 0.90 11.94
N ASN A 15 40.75 1.77 11.03
CA ASN A 15 39.49 2.52 11.15
C ASN A 15 38.30 1.91 10.38
N PHE A 16 38.45 0.72 9.78
CA PHE A 16 37.37 0.03 9.07
C PHE A 16 36.99 -1.29 9.77
N GLN A 17 36.21 -1.20 10.85
CA GLN A 17 35.57 -2.37 11.42
C GLN A 17 34.47 -2.88 10.48
N ILE A 18 34.80 -3.83 9.62
CA ILE A 18 33.81 -4.63 8.90
C ILE A 18 32.97 -5.37 9.95
N ASN A 19 31.76 -4.90 10.18
CA ASN A 19 30.85 -5.48 11.18
C ASN A 19 30.26 -6.80 10.65
N ARG A 20 31.10 -7.84 10.61
CA ARG A 20 30.72 -9.22 10.32
C ARG A 20 29.86 -9.76 11.47
N GLN A 21 28.55 -9.51 11.45
CA GLN A 21 27.51 -10.43 11.92
C GLN A 21 26.10 -9.83 11.74
N ALA A 22 25.43 -10.21 10.65
CA ALA A 22 24.00 -9.94 10.44
C ALA A 22 23.21 -11.25 10.32
N LYS A 23 23.15 -11.98 11.44
CA LYS A 23 22.12 -12.96 11.85
C LYS A 23 21.60 -13.94 10.78
N LEU A 24 22.15 -15.16 10.86
CA LEU A 24 21.44 -16.43 11.08
C LEU A 24 20.07 -16.63 10.41
N SER A 25 19.94 -17.78 9.74
CA SER A 25 18.68 -18.38 9.27
C SER A 25 17.59 -18.35 10.35
N GLN A 26 16.66 -17.40 10.22
CA GLN A 26 15.52 -17.29 11.11
C GLN A 26 14.59 -18.48 10.86
N HIS A 27 14.58 -19.42 11.79
CA HIS A 27 13.59 -20.50 11.82
C HIS A 27 12.27 -19.93 12.34
N TYR A 28 11.35 -19.62 11.43
CA TYR A 28 10.04 -19.09 11.79
C TYR A 28 9.10 -20.23 12.19
N ILE A 29 8.97 -20.46 13.50
CA ILE A 29 7.98 -21.38 14.05
C ILE A 29 6.69 -20.60 14.30
N ILE A 30 5.62 -20.98 13.59
CA ILE A 30 4.31 -20.31 13.64
C ILE A 30 3.39 -21.14 14.57
N THR A 31 3.03 -20.62 15.77
CA THR A 31 2.26 -21.33 16.82
C THR A 31 0.92 -20.66 17.21
N ASP A 32 -0.14 -21.47 17.43
CA ASP A 32 -1.53 -21.19 17.91
C ASP A 32 -2.66 -20.45 17.10
N ALA A 33 -3.73 -21.18 16.71
CA ALA A 33 -5.15 -20.75 16.84
C ALA A 33 -6.19 -21.92 16.92
N LYS A 34 -7.37 -21.71 17.52
CA LYS A 34 -8.40 -22.77 17.73
C LYS A 34 -9.40 -22.91 16.57
N LEU A 35 -9.96 -24.11 16.37
CA LEU A 35 -11.11 -24.35 15.46
C LEU A 35 -12.21 -25.21 16.12
N SER A 36 -13.47 -24.76 15.99
CA SER A 36 -14.68 -25.38 16.55
C SER A 36 -15.62 -25.90 15.45
N THR A 37 -16.07 -27.16 15.53
CA THR A 37 -16.94 -27.78 14.53
C THR A 37 -18.42 -27.72 14.91
N LYS A 38 -19.29 -27.35 13.95
CA LYS A 38 -20.76 -27.19 14.13
C LYS A 38 -21.60 -28.44 13.84
N LYS A 39 -21.01 -29.58 13.46
CA LYS A 39 -21.73 -30.86 13.30
C LYS A 39 -20.97 -32.02 13.95
N PRO A 40 -21.65 -32.90 14.72
CA PRO A 40 -21.03 -34.08 15.30
C PRO A 40 -20.86 -35.18 14.23
N PRO A 41 -19.70 -35.87 14.16
CA PRO A 41 -19.59 -37.15 13.47
C PRO A 41 -20.33 -38.24 14.25
N LEU A 42 -21.03 -39.13 13.54
CA LEU A 42 -21.50 -40.38 14.12
C LEU A 42 -20.30 -41.26 14.50
N GLN A 43 -20.32 -41.76 15.74
CA GLN A 43 -19.45 -42.82 16.28
C GLN A 43 -17.94 -42.80 15.89
N ASN A 44 -17.23 -41.73 16.27
CA ASN A 44 -16.02 -41.94 17.09
C ASN A 44 -15.63 -40.68 17.89
N LYS A 45 -15.33 -40.86 19.17
CA LYS A 45 -15.17 -39.76 20.14
C LYS A 45 -13.74 -39.19 20.13
N SER A 46 -13.50 -38.12 19.38
CA SER A 46 -12.32 -37.24 19.57
C SER A 46 -12.53 -35.86 18.91
N LYS A 47 -12.61 -34.79 19.71
CA LYS A 47 -12.60 -33.40 19.20
C LYS A 47 -11.17 -32.89 19.14
N VAL A 48 -10.47 -33.15 18.03
CA VAL A 48 -9.16 -32.53 17.73
C VAL A 48 -9.38 -31.06 17.38
N LEU A 49 -8.88 -30.14 18.22
CA LEU A 49 -8.73 -28.73 17.85
C LEU A 49 -7.34 -28.52 17.22
N VAL A 50 -7.29 -27.82 16.09
CA VAL A 50 -6.06 -27.66 15.28
C VAL A 50 -5.59 -26.21 15.23
N GLN A 51 -4.29 -26.05 15.54
CA GLN A 51 -3.45 -24.88 15.84
C GLN A 51 -3.35 -23.68 14.85
N SER A 52 -4.38 -23.25 14.12
CA SER A 52 -4.31 -22.41 12.90
C SER A 52 -3.97 -20.90 13.00
N VAL A 53 -2.74 -20.52 13.38
CA VAL A 53 -2.25 -19.11 13.59
C VAL A 53 -2.47 -18.18 12.40
N SER A 54 -3.34 -17.18 12.56
CA SER A 54 -3.09 -15.87 11.97
C SER A 54 -2.18 -15.09 12.93
N PHE A 55 -1.06 -14.56 12.43
CA PHE A 55 -0.40 -13.44 13.09
C PHE A 55 -1.46 -12.35 13.27
N LYS A 56 -1.81 -12.04 14.53
CA LYS A 56 -3.04 -11.32 14.87
C LYS A 56 -3.22 -9.99 14.13
N ASP A 57 -2.11 -9.38 13.70
CA ASP A 57 -2.06 -8.08 13.04
C ASP A 57 -1.34 -8.09 11.66
N LYS A 58 -0.96 -9.24 11.09
CA LYS A 58 -0.19 -9.30 9.82
C LYS A 58 -0.57 -10.45 8.87
N LYS A 59 -1.25 -10.11 7.77
CA LYS A 59 -1.48 -11.00 6.60
C LYS A 59 -0.23 -11.25 5.72
N TYR A 60 0.96 -10.86 6.20
CA TYR A 60 2.18 -10.67 5.41
C TYR A 60 3.37 -11.26 6.16
N ILE A 61 4.28 -11.93 5.45
CA ILE A 61 5.56 -12.34 6.03
C ILE A 61 6.67 -12.03 5.03
N HIS A 62 7.77 -11.45 5.52
CA HIS A 62 8.92 -11.04 4.71
C HIS A 62 9.87 -12.24 4.51
N TYR A 63 9.71 -12.96 3.41
CA TYR A 63 10.52 -14.14 3.08
C TYR A 63 11.11 -14.05 1.68
N LYS A 64 12.32 -14.58 1.53
CA LYS A 64 13.12 -14.52 0.31
C LYS A 64 13.00 -15.78 -0.54
N ALA A 65 13.50 -15.71 -1.77
CA ALA A 65 13.82 -16.92 -2.52
C ALA A 65 14.84 -17.75 -1.73
N ASN A 66 14.64 -19.06 -1.70
CA ASN A 66 15.37 -20.06 -0.90
C ASN A 66 15.18 -19.99 0.62
N ASP A 67 14.34 -19.08 1.16
CA ASP A 67 13.94 -19.16 2.56
C ASP A 67 13.06 -20.41 2.78
N THR A 68 13.26 -21.07 3.92
CA THR A 68 12.62 -22.34 4.27
C THR A 68 11.56 -22.10 5.34
N LEU A 69 10.30 -22.41 5.01
CA LEU A 69 9.16 -22.29 5.92
C LEU A 69 8.88 -23.64 6.58
N THR A 70 8.87 -23.69 7.91
CA THR A 70 8.46 -24.88 8.66
C THR A 70 7.09 -24.66 9.28
N PHE A 71 6.11 -25.44 8.83
CA PHE A 71 4.76 -25.49 9.36
C PHE A 71 4.63 -26.68 10.31
N GLN A 72 4.08 -26.46 11.51
CA GLN A 72 3.80 -27.53 12.47
C GLN A 72 2.29 -27.61 12.71
N ALA A 73 1.75 -28.82 12.74
CA ALA A 73 0.39 -29.05 13.22
C ALA A 73 0.40 -29.11 14.75
N HIS A 74 -0.35 -28.23 15.41
CA HIS A 74 -0.51 -28.23 16.86
C HIS A 74 -1.83 -28.90 17.25
N TYR A 75 -1.75 -29.90 18.12
CA TYR A 75 -2.85 -30.77 18.55
C TYR A 75 -3.24 -30.46 19.99
N ASN A 76 -4.54 -30.43 20.30
CA ASN A 76 -4.99 -30.23 21.66
C ASN A 76 -4.99 -31.54 22.48
N ASN A 77 -3.95 -31.73 23.31
CA ASN A 77 -3.72 -32.92 24.13
C ASN A 77 -4.78 -33.16 25.22
N THR A 78 -5.70 -32.22 25.51
CA THR A 78 -6.70 -32.38 26.59
C THR A 78 -7.79 -33.42 26.33
N LYS A 79 -7.83 -34.04 25.13
CA LYS A 79 -8.92 -34.93 24.68
C LYS A 79 -8.48 -36.16 23.88
N LEU A 80 -7.18 -36.46 23.82
CA LEU A 80 -6.61 -37.59 23.08
C LEU A 80 -5.77 -38.46 24.01
N SER A 81 -5.82 -39.78 23.84
CA SER A 81 -4.80 -40.66 24.41
C SER A 81 -3.45 -40.43 23.73
N GLN A 82 -2.37 -40.91 24.36
CA GLN A 82 -1.02 -40.85 23.78
C GLN A 82 -0.95 -41.60 22.43
N GLU A 83 -1.65 -42.73 22.28
CA GLU A 83 -1.70 -43.43 20.99
C GLU A 83 -2.46 -42.64 19.92
N GLN A 84 -3.62 -42.07 20.25
CA GLN A 84 -4.40 -41.25 19.32
C GLN A 84 -3.65 -39.98 18.90
N LEU A 85 -2.87 -39.38 19.80
CA LEU A 85 -2.00 -38.25 19.50
C LEU A 85 -0.85 -38.67 18.56
N LYS A 86 -0.21 -39.83 18.83
CA LYS A 86 0.84 -40.41 17.98
C LYS A 86 0.31 -40.74 16.58
N GLU A 87 -0.89 -41.31 16.48
CA GLU A 87 -1.57 -41.59 15.21
C GLU A 87 -1.93 -40.32 14.46
N ALA A 88 -2.52 -39.31 15.12
CA ALA A 88 -2.87 -38.04 14.48
C ALA A 88 -1.63 -37.29 13.94
N LYS A 89 -0.50 -37.33 14.67
CA LYS A 89 0.81 -36.86 14.19
C LYS A 89 1.31 -37.63 12.98
N ALA A 90 1.19 -38.96 13.01
CA ALA A 90 1.61 -39.85 11.93
C ALA A 90 0.69 -39.84 10.69
N ASN A 91 -0.53 -39.29 10.78
CA ASN A 91 -1.52 -39.27 9.69
C ASN A 91 -1.87 -37.86 9.17
N THR A 92 -1.22 -36.81 9.66
CA THR A 92 -1.48 -35.45 9.21
C THR A 92 -0.89 -35.19 7.82
N LYS A 93 -1.76 -34.77 6.90
CA LYS A 93 -1.44 -34.56 5.48
C LYS A 93 -1.36 -33.08 5.14
N TRP A 94 -0.33 -32.68 4.39
CA TRP A 94 -0.11 -31.30 3.96
C TRP A 94 -0.25 -31.11 2.45
N ALA A 95 -0.71 -29.92 2.04
CA ALA A 95 -0.84 -29.50 0.65
C ALA A 95 -0.78 -27.95 0.54
N TYR A 96 -0.35 -27.39 -0.59
CA TYR A 96 -0.34 -25.93 -0.80
C TYR A 96 -0.76 -25.51 -2.22
N ILE A 97 -1.43 -24.37 -2.36
CA ILE A 97 -1.79 -23.77 -3.66
C ILE A 97 -1.20 -22.37 -3.75
N LEU A 98 -0.58 -22.04 -4.89
CA LEU A 98 -0.27 -20.66 -5.28
C LEU A 98 -1.43 -20.09 -6.10
N SER A 99 -1.83 -18.85 -5.84
CA SER A 99 -2.93 -18.17 -6.54
C SER A 99 -2.67 -16.66 -6.60
N THR A 100 -3.30 -15.97 -7.54
CA THR A 100 -3.39 -14.49 -7.55
C THR A 100 -4.50 -13.95 -6.66
N ASP A 101 -5.37 -14.81 -6.12
CA ASP A 101 -6.54 -14.44 -5.34
C ASP A 101 -6.36 -14.76 -3.84
N GLU A 102 -6.71 -13.84 -2.95
CA GLU A 102 -6.66 -14.09 -1.49
C GLU A 102 -7.68 -15.18 -1.06
N ILE A 103 -8.74 -15.38 -1.86
CA ILE A 103 -9.85 -16.29 -1.57
C ILE A 103 -10.01 -17.29 -2.72
N LEU A 104 -9.61 -18.55 -2.45
CA LEU A 104 -9.88 -19.67 -3.35
C LEU A 104 -11.38 -20.07 -3.36
N PRO A 105 -11.89 -20.61 -4.49
CA PRO A 105 -13.23 -21.20 -4.57
C PRO A 105 -13.45 -22.30 -3.52
N GLN A 106 -14.71 -22.55 -3.12
CA GLN A 106 -15.02 -23.44 -1.99
C GLN A 106 -14.62 -24.92 -2.18
N LYS A 107 -14.36 -25.39 -3.41
CA LYS A 107 -14.01 -26.78 -3.72
C LYS A 107 -12.84 -26.88 -4.73
N PRO A 108 -11.59 -26.56 -4.33
CA PRO A 108 -10.44 -26.83 -5.18
C PRO A 108 -10.23 -28.34 -5.32
N ASN A 109 -9.92 -28.83 -6.53
CA ASN A 109 -9.67 -30.26 -6.75
C ASN A 109 -8.30 -30.65 -6.18
N TYR A 110 -8.32 -31.13 -4.94
CA TYR A 110 -7.13 -31.33 -4.12
C TYR A 110 -6.23 -32.49 -4.56
N ARG A 111 -6.71 -33.38 -5.45
CA ARG A 111 -5.91 -34.47 -6.03
C ARG A 111 -4.86 -34.01 -7.05
N LYS A 112 -4.85 -32.72 -7.42
CA LYS A 112 -3.81 -32.09 -8.25
C LYS A 112 -2.87 -31.16 -7.45
N ILE A 113 -2.97 -31.16 -6.11
CA ILE A 113 -2.14 -30.28 -5.28
C ILE A 113 -0.87 -31.03 -4.91
N THR A 114 0.11 -30.95 -5.81
CA THR A 114 1.36 -31.67 -5.74
C THR A 114 2.50 -30.70 -5.44
N GLN A 115 3.42 -31.13 -4.58
CA GLN A 115 4.80 -30.69 -4.72
C GLN A 115 5.28 -31.18 -6.09
N GLU A 116 6.15 -30.42 -6.77
CA GLU A 116 6.76 -30.84 -8.04
C GLU A 116 7.23 -32.31 -7.96
N GLY A 117 6.57 -33.19 -8.73
CA GLY A 117 6.92 -34.61 -8.84
C GLY A 117 6.20 -35.60 -7.90
N SER A 118 5.24 -35.21 -7.04
CA SER A 118 4.50 -36.17 -6.19
C SER A 118 2.99 -35.92 -6.15
N ASP A 119 2.22 -36.85 -6.73
CA ASP A 119 0.74 -36.93 -6.64
C ASP A 119 0.20 -37.19 -5.21
N ASN A 120 1.07 -37.52 -4.26
CA ASN A 120 0.70 -37.83 -2.88
C ASN A 120 1.00 -36.67 -1.91
N PRO A 121 0.07 -36.35 -0.99
CA PRO A 121 0.29 -35.35 0.06
C PRO A 121 1.29 -35.88 1.11
N TYR A 122 2.17 -35.00 1.59
CA TYR A 122 3.18 -35.35 2.59
C TYR A 122 2.56 -35.65 3.96
N ILE A 123 3.03 -36.71 4.62
CA ILE A 123 2.45 -37.27 5.86
C ILE A 123 3.42 -37.06 7.03
N CYS A 124 3.08 -36.16 7.96
CA CYS A 124 3.94 -35.75 9.08
C CYS A 124 3.26 -34.78 10.08
N GLU A 125 3.93 -34.54 11.20
CA GLU A 125 3.65 -33.40 12.09
C GLU A 125 4.21 -32.05 11.58
N TYR A 126 5.33 -32.08 10.84
CA TYR A 126 6.07 -30.90 10.38
C TYR A 126 6.25 -30.91 8.85
N TYR A 127 5.71 -29.90 8.17
CA TYR A 127 5.91 -29.72 6.72
C TYR A 127 6.85 -28.56 6.45
N THR A 128 7.83 -28.79 5.57
CA THR A 128 8.84 -27.81 5.20
C THR A 128 8.68 -27.42 3.73
N LEU A 129 8.56 -26.12 3.45
CA LEU A 129 8.45 -25.56 2.11
C LEU A 129 9.59 -24.56 1.87
N THR A 130 10.45 -24.84 0.89
CA THR A 130 11.39 -23.85 0.36
C THR A 130 10.65 -22.92 -0.60
N LEU A 131 10.66 -21.61 -0.35
CA LEU A 131 10.08 -20.64 -1.26
C LEU A 131 10.99 -20.45 -2.47
N LYS A 132 10.46 -20.66 -3.67
CA LYS A 132 11.22 -20.47 -4.89
C LYS A 132 11.03 -19.06 -5.47
N LYS A 133 11.97 -18.62 -6.30
CA LYS A 133 11.98 -17.28 -6.92
C LYS A 133 10.71 -17.02 -7.74
N GLU A 134 10.28 -18.01 -8.51
CA GLU A 134 9.11 -17.98 -9.39
C GLU A 134 7.78 -17.79 -8.64
N TYR A 135 7.76 -17.86 -7.30
CA TYR A 135 6.56 -17.58 -6.50
C TYR A 135 6.34 -16.06 -6.30
N PHE A 136 7.36 -15.23 -6.56
CA PHE A 136 7.32 -13.78 -6.40
C PHE A 136 7.01 -13.09 -7.75
N ASP A 137 5.75 -12.77 -8.01
CA ASP A 137 5.36 -11.91 -9.14
C ASP A 137 5.59 -10.42 -8.77
N ILE A 138 6.24 -9.68 -9.67
CA ILE A 138 6.52 -8.25 -9.52
C ILE A 138 5.30 -7.36 -9.86
N ASN A 139 4.36 -7.90 -10.63
CA ASN A 139 3.20 -7.22 -11.17
C ASN A 139 1.89 -7.54 -10.44
N LYS A 140 1.85 -8.65 -9.68
CA LYS A 140 0.65 -9.18 -9.03
C LYS A 140 0.98 -9.64 -7.62
N ALA A 141 -0.03 -9.66 -6.74
CA ALA A 141 0.10 -10.34 -5.48
C ALA A 141 0.03 -11.86 -5.70
N THR A 142 1.00 -12.62 -5.16
CA THR A 142 0.89 -14.07 -5.06
C THR A 142 0.43 -14.44 -3.64
N TYR A 143 -0.54 -15.33 -3.54
CA TYR A 143 -1.04 -15.88 -2.29
C TYR A 143 -0.69 -17.38 -2.22
N LEU A 144 0.00 -17.76 -1.16
CA LEU A 144 0.31 -19.13 -0.81
C LEU A 144 -0.73 -19.63 0.20
N HIS A 145 -1.62 -20.51 -0.25
CA HIS A 145 -2.64 -21.15 0.57
C HIS A 145 -2.16 -22.52 1.04
N ILE A 146 -1.81 -22.65 2.31
CA ILE A 146 -1.38 -23.93 2.91
C ILE A 146 -2.58 -24.63 3.55
N PHE A 147 -2.63 -25.95 3.44
CA PHE A 147 -3.67 -26.80 4.00
C PHE A 147 -3.07 -27.92 4.84
N ALA A 148 -3.65 -28.15 6.01
CA ALA A 148 -3.39 -29.32 6.85
C ALA A 148 -4.68 -30.13 7.02
N TYR A 149 -4.58 -31.45 6.88
CA TYR A 149 -5.68 -32.40 7.01
C TYR A 149 -5.33 -33.44 8.06
N ILE A 150 -6.12 -33.56 9.13
CA ILE A 150 -5.95 -34.60 10.15
C ILE A 150 -7.04 -35.65 9.95
N ASN A 151 -6.62 -36.92 9.82
CA ASN A 151 -7.46 -38.08 9.60
C ASN A 151 -8.52 -37.84 8.51
N ALA A 152 -8.07 -37.90 7.25
CA ALA A 152 -8.93 -37.76 6.08
C ALA A 152 -10.17 -38.67 6.21
N PRO A 153 -11.40 -38.13 6.06
CA PRO A 153 -11.72 -36.87 5.37
C PRO A 153 -12.06 -35.65 6.25
N ASN A 154 -12.14 -35.77 7.58
CA ASN A 154 -13.11 -34.98 8.35
C ASN A 154 -12.59 -33.76 9.14
N SER A 155 -11.32 -33.37 9.01
CA SER A 155 -10.86 -32.07 9.52
C SER A 155 -9.83 -31.41 8.60
N LYS A 156 -10.00 -30.10 8.36
CA LYS A 156 -9.17 -29.28 7.46
C LYS A 156 -8.90 -27.92 8.09
N VAL A 157 -7.64 -27.50 8.06
CA VAL A 157 -7.21 -26.12 8.32
C VAL A 157 -6.68 -25.50 7.03
N LYS A 158 -6.89 -24.18 6.86
CA LYS A 158 -6.32 -23.38 5.77
C LYS A 158 -5.58 -22.19 6.39
N GLN A 159 -4.33 -22.00 5.99
CA GLN A 159 -3.59 -20.74 6.17
C GLN A 159 -3.44 -20.05 4.81
N VAL A 160 -3.40 -18.71 4.79
CA VAL A 160 -3.06 -17.92 3.60
C VAL A 160 -1.94 -16.96 3.96
N LEU A 161 -0.91 -16.93 3.11
CA LEU A 161 0.22 -16.01 3.21
C LEU A 161 0.27 -15.20 1.92
N LYS A 162 0.28 -13.86 2.01
CA LYS A 162 0.60 -13.03 0.85
C LYS A 162 2.13 -12.98 0.70
N LEU A 163 2.61 -13.39 -0.46
CA LEU A 163 3.99 -13.21 -0.90
C LEU A 163 4.07 -11.85 -1.61
N GLU A 164 4.86 -10.95 -1.08
CA GLU A 164 5.11 -9.64 -1.70
C GLU A 164 6.47 -9.66 -2.40
N TYR A 165 6.58 -8.93 -3.51
CA TYR A 165 7.86 -8.80 -4.18
C TYR A 165 8.87 -8.07 -3.27
N PRO A 166 10.10 -8.59 -3.10
CA PRO A 166 11.03 -8.14 -2.05
C PRO A 166 11.47 -6.68 -2.17
N LEU A 167 11.53 -6.15 -3.40
CA LEU A 167 12.07 -4.83 -3.70
C LEU A 167 11.28 -4.12 -4.80
N SER A 168 10.78 -2.93 -4.49
CA SER A 168 10.48 -1.92 -5.50
C SER A 168 11.23 -0.63 -5.22
N LEU A 169 11.24 0.26 -6.21
CA LEU A 169 11.70 1.63 -6.08
C LEU A 169 10.49 2.55 -6.15
N ARG A 170 10.52 3.68 -5.44
CA ARG A 170 9.54 4.76 -5.59
C ARG A 170 10.24 6.07 -5.89
N PHE A 171 9.92 6.69 -7.02
CA PHE A 171 10.34 8.04 -7.32
C PHE A 171 9.27 9.06 -6.88
N ASN A 172 9.67 10.05 -6.07
CA ASN A 172 8.75 11.00 -5.45
C ASN A 172 8.72 12.41 -6.08
N GLY A 173 9.37 12.60 -7.24
CA GLY A 173 9.60 13.91 -7.86
C GLY A 173 10.96 14.53 -7.54
N LYS A 174 11.61 14.09 -6.46
CA LYS A 174 12.93 14.58 -6.02
C LYS A 174 13.91 13.47 -5.65
N GLU A 175 13.41 12.38 -5.09
CA GLU A 175 14.19 11.30 -4.51
C GLU A 175 13.71 9.95 -5.04
N LEU A 176 14.64 9.01 -5.15
CA LEU A 176 14.38 7.61 -5.39
C LEU A 176 14.49 6.87 -4.06
N HIS A 177 13.37 6.30 -3.59
CA HIS A 177 13.27 5.58 -2.33
C HIS A 177 13.31 4.07 -2.58
N ILE A 178 14.14 3.35 -1.82
CA ILE A 178 14.06 1.89 -1.76
C ILE A 178 12.84 1.47 -0.93
N VAL A 179 12.04 0.57 -1.49
CA VAL A 179 10.83 0.02 -0.89
C VAL A 179 11.03 -1.47 -0.68
N GLU A 180 11.37 -1.85 0.55
CA GLU A 180 11.51 -3.26 0.96
C GLU A 180 10.17 -3.73 1.53
N TRP A 181 9.58 -4.79 0.96
CA TRP A 181 8.30 -5.36 1.44
C TRP A 181 7.17 -4.31 1.58
N GLY A 182 7.00 -3.49 0.54
CA GLY A 182 6.01 -2.42 0.49
C GLY A 182 6.32 -1.19 1.38
N LYS A 183 7.41 -1.20 2.17
CA LYS A 183 7.77 -0.12 3.10
C LYS A 183 8.97 0.69 2.61
N VAL A 184 8.79 2.01 2.56
CA VAL A 184 9.88 2.96 2.32
C VAL A 184 10.94 2.83 3.41
N LYS A 185 12.19 2.68 3.00
CA LYS A 185 13.36 2.78 3.84
C LYS A 185 13.93 4.18 3.71
N LYS A 186 13.61 5.07 4.66
CA LYS A 186 14.06 6.47 4.64
C LYS A 186 15.59 6.58 4.74
N GLU A 187 16.21 5.58 5.35
CA GLU A 187 17.65 5.36 5.41
C GLU A 187 18.27 4.88 4.08
N LYS A 188 17.44 4.69 3.04
CA LYS A 188 17.81 4.31 1.67
C LYS A 188 17.02 5.16 0.64
N SER A 189 16.99 6.47 0.90
CA SER A 189 16.40 7.49 0.04
C SER A 189 17.52 8.29 -0.63
N PHE A 190 17.57 8.24 -1.96
CA PHE A 190 18.64 8.87 -2.75
C PHE A 190 18.08 10.09 -3.47
N GLY A 191 18.65 11.27 -3.22
CA GLY A 191 18.28 12.49 -3.93
C GLY A 191 18.70 12.41 -5.40
N LEU A 192 17.82 12.80 -6.33
CA LEU A 192 18.23 13.03 -7.72
C LEU A 192 18.63 14.49 -7.87
N HIS A 193 19.84 14.73 -8.39
CA HIS A 193 20.34 16.09 -8.57
C HIS A 193 19.42 16.90 -9.51
N PRO A 194 19.01 18.14 -9.18
CA PRO A 194 18.03 18.91 -9.96
C PRO A 194 18.42 19.18 -11.42
N LEU A 195 19.72 19.12 -11.74
CA LEU A 195 20.27 19.27 -13.10
C LEU A 195 20.48 17.94 -13.84
N SER A 196 20.15 16.79 -13.24
CA SER A 196 20.11 15.52 -13.97
C SER A 196 18.91 15.54 -14.90
N LEU A 197 19.15 15.83 -16.19
CA LEU A 197 18.19 16.43 -17.13
C LEU A 197 17.15 15.48 -17.74
N ASN A 198 16.66 14.55 -16.94
CA ASN A 198 15.37 13.87 -17.14
C ASN A 198 14.45 14.27 -15.99
N ASN A 199 13.77 15.43 -16.07
CA ASN A 199 12.75 15.79 -15.08
C ASN A 199 11.60 14.78 -15.18
N PRO A 200 11.42 13.85 -14.22
CA PRO A 200 10.54 12.72 -14.45
C PRO A 200 9.07 13.12 -14.33
N GLU A 201 8.74 14.24 -13.65
CA GLU A 201 7.38 14.83 -13.62
C GLU A 201 6.80 15.10 -15.01
N ARG A 202 7.65 15.26 -16.03
CA ARG A 202 7.25 15.49 -17.42
C ARG A 202 7.35 14.25 -18.32
N GLN A 203 8.09 13.22 -17.90
CA GLN A 203 8.34 12.01 -18.70
C GLN A 203 7.50 10.80 -18.22
N PHE A 204 7.25 10.71 -16.92
CA PHE A 204 6.54 9.60 -16.31
C PHE A 204 5.18 10.06 -15.76
N ALA A 205 4.13 9.34 -16.13
CA ALA A 205 2.80 9.57 -15.56
C ALA A 205 2.65 8.67 -14.33
N GLU A 206 2.23 9.22 -13.18
CA GLU A 206 1.92 8.42 -11.98
C GLU A 206 1.00 7.22 -12.31
N SER A 207 0.13 7.39 -13.31
CA SER A 207 -0.84 6.39 -13.76
C SER A 207 -0.26 5.20 -14.53
N LYS A 208 1.04 5.14 -14.81
CA LYS A 208 1.70 4.11 -15.64
C LYS A 208 2.64 3.21 -14.84
N LYS A 209 2.78 1.97 -15.29
CA LYS A 209 3.73 1.00 -14.73
C LYS A 209 5.10 1.19 -15.37
N TYR A 210 6.12 1.33 -14.53
CA TYR A 210 7.51 1.46 -14.96
C TYR A 210 8.38 0.39 -14.32
N PHE A 211 9.46 0.04 -15.02
CA PHE A 211 10.41 -0.98 -14.60
C PHE A 211 11.82 -0.55 -14.91
N ILE A 212 12.74 -0.84 -13.99
CA ILE A 212 14.17 -0.67 -14.20
C ILE A 212 14.78 -2.03 -14.50
N GLN A 213 15.57 -2.13 -15.57
CA GLN A 213 16.47 -3.27 -15.77
C GLN A 213 17.81 -3.00 -15.07
N ILE A 214 18.31 -4.00 -14.33
CA ILE A 214 19.59 -3.88 -13.60
C ILE A 214 20.70 -4.77 -14.15
N ASP A 215 20.45 -5.45 -15.26
CA ASP A 215 21.38 -6.39 -15.90
C ASP A 215 22.66 -5.72 -16.42
N ASN A 216 22.62 -4.40 -16.60
CA ASN A 216 23.74 -3.58 -17.07
C ASN A 216 24.58 -2.97 -15.93
N ILE A 217 24.26 -3.23 -14.65
CA ILE A 217 25.07 -2.72 -13.54
C ILE A 217 26.33 -3.58 -13.40
N SER A 218 27.50 -2.93 -13.42
CA SER A 218 28.80 -3.54 -13.12
C SER A 218 28.77 -4.25 -11.75
N PRO A 219 29.14 -5.55 -11.64
CA PRO A 219 29.08 -6.31 -10.37
C PRO A 219 29.87 -5.68 -9.21
N ILE A 220 30.83 -4.82 -9.55
CA ILE A 220 31.49 -3.90 -8.63
C ILE A 220 31.16 -2.48 -9.12
N PRO A 221 30.39 -1.68 -8.34
CA PRO A 221 30.27 -0.25 -8.53
C PRO A 221 31.61 0.43 -8.25
N LEU A 222 32.08 1.23 -9.20
CA LEU A 222 33.32 2.00 -9.10
C LEU A 222 32.98 3.48 -9.18
N SER A 223 33.58 4.28 -8.29
CA SER A 223 33.60 5.73 -8.46
C SER A 223 34.20 6.08 -9.84
N GLN A 224 33.78 7.22 -10.40
CA GLN A 224 34.14 7.71 -11.75
C GLN A 224 33.61 6.89 -12.95
N LYS A 225 33.05 5.69 -12.76
CA LYS A 225 32.38 4.95 -13.84
C LYS A 225 30.97 5.48 -14.07
N ILE A 226 30.58 5.62 -15.34
CA ILE A 226 29.22 6.02 -15.71
C ILE A 226 28.29 4.80 -15.69
N TYR A 227 27.15 4.96 -15.05
CA TYR A 227 26.09 3.97 -14.93
C TYR A 227 24.79 4.49 -15.53
N TYR A 228 23.99 3.55 -16.05
CA TYR A 228 22.68 3.82 -16.64
C TYR A 228 21.69 2.78 -16.10
N LEU A 229 20.58 3.26 -15.56
CA LEU A 229 19.41 2.47 -15.19
C LEU A 229 18.29 2.82 -16.16
N ASP A 230 18.09 1.94 -17.14
CA ASP A 230 17.07 2.15 -18.17
C ASP A 230 15.68 1.84 -17.64
N ILE A 231 14.77 2.79 -17.83
CA ILE A 231 13.37 2.73 -17.42
C ILE A 231 12.53 2.32 -18.63
N TYR A 232 11.74 1.28 -18.44
CA TYR A 232 10.84 0.69 -19.42
C TYR A 232 9.38 0.83 -19.00
N ASP A 233 8.48 1.00 -19.96
CA ASP A 233 7.04 0.92 -19.73
C ASP A 233 6.53 -0.54 -19.68
N GLU A 234 5.21 -0.72 -19.56
CA GLU A 234 4.56 -2.03 -19.57
C GLU A 234 4.64 -2.79 -20.89
N ASN A 235 4.95 -2.11 -22.00
CA ASN A 235 5.16 -2.69 -23.32
C ASN A 235 6.65 -2.99 -23.60
N ASN A 236 7.52 -2.78 -22.61
CA ASN A 236 8.99 -2.86 -22.72
C ASN A 236 9.60 -1.81 -23.67
N ASN A 237 8.93 -0.69 -23.92
CA ASN A 237 9.58 0.46 -24.57
C ASN A 237 10.49 1.17 -23.55
N LYS A 238 11.72 1.50 -23.95
CA LYS A 238 12.58 2.38 -23.15
C LYS A 238 12.00 3.80 -23.17
N VAL A 239 11.64 4.31 -22.00
CA VAL A 239 10.97 5.61 -21.81
C VAL A 239 11.83 6.63 -21.06
N GLY A 240 12.95 6.21 -20.48
CA GLY A 240 13.94 7.10 -19.88
C GLY A 240 15.14 6.35 -19.32
N THR A 241 16.06 7.10 -18.72
CA THR A 241 17.27 6.55 -18.09
C THR A 241 17.62 7.39 -16.85
N ILE A 242 17.90 6.75 -15.72
CA ILE A 242 18.58 7.38 -14.58
C ILE A 242 20.08 7.14 -14.74
N THR A 243 20.90 8.17 -14.55
CA THR A 243 22.36 8.07 -14.65
C THR A 243 23.05 8.92 -13.58
N ASN A 244 24.25 8.51 -13.18
CA ASN A 244 25.14 9.26 -12.29
C ASN A 244 26.01 10.29 -13.04
N ASN A 245 25.80 10.49 -14.35
CA ASN A 245 26.54 11.46 -15.16
C ASN A 245 25.63 12.58 -15.70
N ASN A 246 26.07 13.83 -15.59
CA ASN A 246 25.34 14.97 -16.14
C ASN A 246 25.65 15.13 -17.63
N THR A 247 24.70 14.78 -18.51
CA THR A 247 24.86 14.85 -19.96
C THR A 247 24.68 16.25 -20.56
N GLN A 248 24.51 17.30 -19.75
CA GLN A 248 24.62 18.71 -20.21
C GLN A 248 25.46 19.57 -19.26
N ASN A 249 26.78 19.49 -19.42
CA ASN A 249 27.68 20.64 -19.30
C ASN A 249 29.04 20.33 -19.95
N ILE A 250 29.38 21.03 -21.02
CA ILE A 250 30.65 20.88 -21.76
C ILE A 250 31.80 21.65 -21.07
N ILE A 251 31.49 22.45 -20.04
CA ILE A 251 32.45 23.38 -19.41
C ILE A 251 32.34 23.31 -17.87
N ASN A 252 32.87 22.23 -17.29
CA ASN A 252 33.67 22.19 -16.05
C ASN A 252 33.84 20.74 -15.59
N THR A 253 35.08 20.27 -15.55
CA THR A 253 35.48 19.06 -14.84
C THR A 253 35.39 19.27 -13.32
N GLU A 254 35.08 18.19 -12.60
CA GLU A 254 34.96 18.13 -11.12
C GLU A 254 33.70 18.75 -10.51
N LEU A 255 32.57 18.04 -10.66
CA LEU A 255 31.47 18.08 -9.68
C LEU A 255 30.95 16.66 -9.43
N LEU A 256 31.69 16.01 -8.53
CA LEU A 256 31.38 14.84 -7.68
C LEU A 256 30.42 13.77 -8.21
N ILE A 257 30.96 12.55 -8.29
CA ILE A 257 30.18 11.31 -8.24
C ILE A 257 29.32 11.33 -6.99
N ASP A 258 28.01 11.19 -7.17
CA ASP A 258 27.08 11.04 -6.06
C ASP A 258 27.24 9.63 -5.47
N ASP A 259 27.88 9.53 -4.30
CA ASP A 259 28.05 8.27 -3.56
C ASP A 259 26.69 7.55 -3.37
N SER A 260 25.61 8.32 -3.25
CA SER A 260 24.22 7.86 -3.24
C SER A 260 23.88 6.92 -4.41
N PHE A 261 24.42 7.15 -5.61
CA PHE A 261 24.17 6.28 -6.75
C PHE A 261 24.98 4.98 -6.65
N CYS A 262 26.21 5.02 -6.14
CA CYS A 262 26.99 3.81 -5.87
C CYS A 262 26.35 2.98 -4.75
N GLU A 263 25.81 3.61 -3.71
CA GLU A 263 25.00 2.96 -2.68
C GLU A 263 23.73 2.32 -3.24
N LEU A 264 22.96 3.06 -4.05
CA LEU A 264 21.82 2.53 -4.78
C LEU A 264 22.22 1.30 -5.60
N ALA A 265 23.24 1.41 -6.46
CA ALA A 265 23.72 0.32 -7.30
C ALA A 265 24.16 -0.90 -6.47
N ASN A 266 24.86 -0.69 -5.34
CA ASN A 266 25.22 -1.76 -4.41
C ASN A 266 23.98 -2.49 -3.85
N VAL A 267 22.92 -1.77 -3.47
CA VAL A 267 21.68 -2.43 -3.01
C VAL A 267 20.96 -3.13 -4.17
N LEU A 268 20.91 -2.54 -5.37
CA LEU A 268 20.32 -3.21 -6.54
C LEU A 268 21.07 -4.52 -6.87
N LEU A 269 22.40 -4.53 -6.82
CA LEU A 269 23.24 -5.72 -7.00
C LEU A 269 23.08 -6.75 -5.88
N GLU A 270 22.98 -6.31 -4.61
CA GLU A 270 22.68 -7.22 -3.49
C GLU A 270 21.37 -7.96 -3.76
N TYR A 271 20.34 -7.25 -4.21
CA TYR A 271 19.05 -7.85 -4.56
C TYR A 271 19.10 -8.66 -5.86
N GLN A 272 19.95 -8.29 -6.84
CA GLN A 272 20.20 -9.13 -8.01
C GLN A 272 20.81 -10.47 -7.60
N GLY A 273 21.87 -10.50 -6.78
CA GLY A 273 22.48 -11.76 -6.33
C GLY A 273 21.54 -12.60 -5.44
N LYS A 274 20.76 -11.94 -4.59
CA LYS A 274 19.93 -12.57 -3.55
C LYS A 274 18.57 -13.08 -4.05
N TYR A 275 18.04 -12.50 -5.12
CA TYR A 275 16.73 -12.85 -5.68
C TYR A 275 16.75 -13.12 -7.20
N ALA A 276 17.91 -13.00 -7.87
CA ALA A 276 18.05 -12.97 -9.33
C ALA A 276 17.07 -11.96 -9.98
N ALA A 277 16.91 -10.80 -9.32
CA ALA A 277 15.91 -9.78 -9.64
C ALA A 277 16.38 -8.80 -10.72
N ASN A 278 16.49 -9.29 -11.96
CA ASN A 278 16.94 -8.53 -13.14
C ASN A 278 16.07 -7.32 -13.51
N ARG A 279 14.81 -7.29 -13.04
CA ARG A 279 13.81 -6.25 -13.30
C ARG A 279 13.20 -5.81 -11.98
N ILE A 280 13.16 -4.50 -11.72
CA ILE A 280 12.61 -3.90 -10.50
C ILE A 280 11.45 -2.97 -10.86
N LYS A 281 10.36 -3.01 -10.08
CA LYS A 281 9.21 -2.12 -10.26
C LYS A 281 9.57 -0.71 -9.82
N LEU A 282 9.29 0.28 -10.65
CA LEU A 282 9.36 1.69 -10.32
C LEU A 282 7.94 2.25 -10.13
N GLU A 283 7.62 2.63 -8.91
CA GLU A 283 6.43 3.41 -8.57
C GLU A 283 6.75 4.90 -8.72
N VAL A 284 5.82 5.68 -9.29
CA VAL A 284 6.02 7.12 -9.51
C VAL A 284 4.86 7.86 -8.86
N GLY A 285 5.14 8.85 -8.00
CA GLY A 285 4.11 9.66 -7.35
C GLY A 285 4.70 10.89 -6.68
N TYR A 286 4.30 12.08 -7.11
CA TYR A 286 5.06 13.34 -6.96
C TYR A 286 4.90 14.04 -5.60
N GLY A 287 4.90 13.26 -4.52
CA GLY A 287 4.93 13.72 -3.14
C GLY A 287 5.33 12.62 -2.18
N GLU A 288 5.65 12.97 -0.94
CA GLU A 288 5.86 11.97 0.11
C GLU A 288 4.64 11.06 0.23
N ARG A 289 4.80 9.74 0.01
CA ARG A 289 3.72 8.78 0.22
C ARG A 289 3.44 8.68 1.72
N LYS A 290 2.43 9.41 2.19
CA LYS A 290 1.94 9.35 3.56
C LYS A 290 1.20 8.03 3.81
N SER A 291 1.00 7.69 5.08
CA SER A 291 0.21 6.51 5.49
C SER A 291 -1.21 6.57 4.90
N GLU A 292 -1.79 5.44 4.55
CA GLU A 292 -3.22 5.38 4.22
C GLU A 292 -4.05 5.51 5.50
N ILE A 293 -5.11 6.32 5.45
CA ILE A 293 -5.96 6.65 6.59
C ILE A 293 -7.41 6.51 6.15
N ASP A 294 -8.21 5.78 6.93
CA ASP A 294 -9.65 5.63 6.71
C ASP A 294 -10.36 5.75 8.06
N LEU A 295 -10.93 6.92 8.34
CA LEU A 295 -11.52 7.22 9.65
C LEU A 295 -12.97 6.73 9.77
N ARG A 296 -13.53 6.10 8.72
CA ARG A 296 -14.94 5.69 8.64
C ARG A 296 -15.24 4.49 9.53
N GLU A 297 -16.41 4.48 10.18
CA GLU A 297 -16.88 3.35 11.03
C GLU A 297 -16.79 1.99 10.32
N LYS A 298 -17.19 1.93 9.03
CA LYS A 298 -17.14 0.69 8.22
C LYS A 298 -15.74 0.11 8.02
N SER A 299 -14.70 0.84 8.39
CA SER A 299 -13.29 0.45 8.32
C SER A 299 -12.63 0.38 9.71
N GLY A 300 -13.41 0.42 10.79
CA GLY A 300 -12.94 0.40 12.18
C GLY A 300 -12.55 1.78 12.73
N GLY A 301 -12.80 2.86 12.00
CA GLY A 301 -12.58 4.23 12.47
C GLY A 301 -13.74 4.77 13.31
N LYS A 302 -13.59 6.01 13.81
CA LYS A 302 -14.56 6.69 14.71
C LYS A 302 -15.55 7.63 14.02
N VAL A 303 -15.47 7.83 12.71
CA VAL A 303 -16.28 8.80 11.98
C VAL A 303 -17.50 8.12 11.38
N LYS A 304 -18.67 8.42 11.96
CA LYS A 304 -19.98 8.01 11.47
C LYS A 304 -20.45 8.92 10.34
N TRP A 305 -21.18 8.36 9.37
CA TRP A 305 -21.85 9.15 8.33
C TRP A 305 -23.21 9.68 8.80
N PHE A 306 -23.53 10.92 8.44
CA PHE A 306 -24.84 11.52 8.68
C PHE A 306 -25.39 12.20 7.42
N SER A 307 -26.65 11.90 7.14
CA SER A 307 -27.46 12.49 6.08
C SER A 307 -27.81 13.94 6.37
N GLN A 308 -27.88 14.78 5.34
CA GLN A 308 -28.46 16.12 5.48
C GLN A 308 -29.99 16.13 5.55
N PHE A 309 -30.66 15.03 5.24
CA PHE A 309 -32.12 14.95 5.09
C PHE A 309 -32.85 14.27 6.24
N GLU A 310 -32.14 13.77 7.25
CA GLU A 310 -32.72 13.01 8.38
C GLU A 310 -32.10 13.43 9.74
N PRO A 311 -32.80 13.18 10.86
CA PRO A 311 -32.20 13.19 12.19
C PRO A 311 -30.96 12.27 12.28
N PRO A 312 -30.00 12.54 13.19
CA PRO A 312 -30.02 13.55 14.25
C PRO A 312 -29.53 14.95 13.84
N VAL A 313 -29.29 15.22 12.55
CA VAL A 313 -28.77 16.54 12.12
C VAL A 313 -29.79 17.65 12.42
N PRO A 314 -29.44 18.68 13.22
CA PRO A 314 -30.37 19.76 13.54
C PRO A 314 -30.82 20.53 12.30
N ASN A 315 -32.12 20.79 12.18
CA ASN A 315 -32.78 21.48 11.05
C ASN A 315 -32.53 20.81 9.67
N TYR A 316 -32.42 19.48 9.62
CA TYR A 316 -32.19 18.71 8.39
C TYR A 316 -33.13 19.12 7.22
N GLY A 317 -32.64 18.99 5.98
CA GLY A 317 -33.37 19.37 4.77
C GLY A 317 -32.45 19.73 3.59
N ASN A 318 -33.02 20.31 2.53
CA ASN A 318 -32.33 20.54 1.25
C ASN A 318 -31.11 21.47 1.33
N THR A 319 -31.03 22.34 2.34
CA THR A 319 -29.93 23.30 2.55
C THR A 319 -29.03 22.94 3.74
N ALA A 320 -29.08 21.68 4.21
CA ALA A 320 -28.43 21.26 5.44
C ALA A 320 -27.01 20.65 5.27
N CYS A 321 -26.44 20.63 4.05
CA CYS A 321 -25.14 19.99 3.77
C CYS A 321 -24.00 20.45 4.70
N PHE A 322 -23.86 21.76 4.94
CA PHE A 322 -22.87 22.28 5.90
C PHE A 322 -23.15 21.82 7.33
N ARG A 323 -24.42 21.78 7.75
CA ARG A 323 -24.82 21.39 9.11
C ARG A 323 -24.63 19.89 9.34
N ALA A 324 -24.93 19.04 8.35
CA ALA A 324 -24.63 17.61 8.38
C ALA A 324 -23.11 17.35 8.41
N SER A 325 -22.35 18.11 7.62
CA SER A 325 -20.89 18.01 7.60
C SER A 325 -20.26 18.44 8.94
N LYS A 326 -20.69 19.58 9.51
CA LYS A 326 -20.29 20.05 10.84
C LYS A 326 -20.66 19.02 11.92
N TYR A 327 -21.90 18.53 11.93
CA TYR A 327 -22.36 17.52 12.88
C TYR A 327 -21.51 16.24 12.79
N THR A 328 -21.21 15.78 11.58
CA THR A 328 -20.36 14.60 11.32
C THR A 328 -18.98 14.73 11.96
N VAL A 329 -18.28 15.87 11.77
CA VAL A 329 -16.96 16.06 12.38
C VAL A 329 -17.03 16.25 13.90
N GLN A 330 -18.13 16.84 14.40
CA GLN A 330 -18.36 16.99 15.85
C GLN A 330 -18.54 15.65 16.55
N GLN A 331 -19.29 14.70 15.96
CA GLN A 331 -19.41 13.34 16.50
C GLN A 331 -18.06 12.57 16.50
N ALA A 332 -17.10 13.00 15.67
CA ALA A 332 -15.74 12.45 15.67
C ALA A 332 -14.77 13.15 16.66
N GLY A 333 -15.25 14.13 17.44
CA GLY A 333 -14.47 14.81 18.48
C GLY A 333 -13.85 16.15 18.08
N VAL A 334 -14.18 16.72 16.92
CA VAL A 334 -13.88 18.13 16.61
C VAL A 334 -14.84 19.03 17.40
N LYS A 335 -14.38 20.09 18.09
CA LYS A 335 -15.31 20.94 18.87
C LYS A 335 -16.18 21.80 17.96
N ASP A 336 -15.57 22.52 17.02
CA ASP A 336 -16.27 23.28 15.99
C ASP A 336 -15.44 23.38 14.69
N VAL A 337 -15.98 24.02 13.66
CA VAL A 337 -15.33 24.33 12.38
C VAL A 337 -15.44 25.83 12.11
N SER A 338 -14.47 26.36 11.36
CA SER A 338 -14.31 27.78 11.11
C SER A 338 -15.50 28.41 10.39
N GLY A 339 -15.84 29.66 10.74
CA GLY A 339 -16.93 30.40 10.09
C GLY A 339 -16.61 30.78 8.62
N PRO A 340 -17.61 31.27 7.86
CA PRO A 340 -17.43 31.66 6.46
C PRO A 340 -16.34 32.73 6.25
N TYR A 341 -16.15 33.63 7.22
CA TYR A 341 -15.21 34.74 7.13
C TYR A 341 -13.92 34.55 7.94
N GLU A 342 -13.88 33.58 8.85
CA GLU A 342 -12.76 33.39 9.78
C GLU A 342 -12.00 32.11 9.45
N LYS A 343 -10.66 32.20 9.36
CA LYS A 343 -9.70 31.07 9.29
C LYS A 343 -9.91 30.02 8.19
N THR A 344 -10.95 30.15 7.37
CA THR A 344 -11.27 29.29 6.23
C THR A 344 -10.21 29.46 5.13
N LEU A 345 -9.82 28.35 4.50
CA LEU A 345 -8.93 28.35 3.35
C LEU A 345 -9.77 28.36 2.06
N GLN A 346 -10.11 29.54 1.55
CA GLN A 346 -10.70 29.67 0.22
C GLN A 346 -9.64 29.34 -0.85
N ILE A 347 -9.91 28.34 -1.68
CA ILE A 347 -9.01 27.82 -2.72
C ILE A 347 -9.38 28.33 -4.10
N ALA A 348 -10.69 28.45 -4.39
CA ALA A 348 -11.17 28.89 -5.68
C ALA A 348 -12.29 29.92 -5.56
N LYS A 349 -12.49 30.70 -6.62
CA LYS A 349 -13.59 31.67 -6.76
C LYS A 349 -14.18 31.64 -8.16
N GLU A 350 -15.50 31.80 -8.27
CA GLU A 350 -16.12 32.13 -9.55
C GLU A 350 -15.63 33.49 -10.06
N ILE A 351 -15.23 33.56 -11.34
CA ILE A 351 -14.70 34.78 -11.98
C ILE A 351 -15.49 35.25 -13.21
N LYS A 352 -16.24 34.36 -13.88
CA LYS A 352 -17.07 34.69 -15.04
C LYS A 352 -18.13 33.63 -15.27
N LYS A 353 -19.22 33.97 -15.95
CA LYS A 353 -20.21 32.98 -16.41
C LYS A 353 -19.63 32.11 -17.51
N ALA A 354 -19.56 30.80 -17.27
CA ALA A 354 -19.16 29.79 -18.24
C ALA A 354 -19.81 28.43 -17.92
N ASN A 355 -19.71 27.49 -18.85
CA ASN A 355 -20.33 26.17 -18.72
C ASN A 355 -19.40 25.11 -18.08
N THR A 356 -18.08 25.37 -18.00
CA THR A 356 -17.11 24.42 -17.43
C THR A 356 -16.37 25.02 -16.23
N GLN A 357 -16.14 24.21 -15.20
CA GLN A 357 -15.49 24.65 -13.96
C GLN A 357 -14.09 25.21 -14.21
N THR A 358 -13.38 24.68 -15.20
CA THR A 358 -12.08 25.18 -15.68
C THR A 358 -12.14 26.57 -16.29
N ASP A 359 -13.28 26.98 -16.83
CA ASP A 359 -13.47 28.33 -17.38
C ASP A 359 -13.93 29.32 -16.31
N TYR A 360 -14.84 28.93 -15.40
CA TYR A 360 -15.42 29.87 -14.43
C TYR A 360 -14.70 29.95 -13.09
N LEU A 361 -13.88 28.98 -12.69
CA LEU A 361 -13.12 29.04 -11.44
C LEU A 361 -11.69 29.55 -11.64
N SER A 362 -11.31 30.58 -10.88
CA SER A 362 -9.91 30.92 -10.63
C SER A 362 -9.42 30.22 -9.36
N ILE A 363 -8.24 29.59 -9.41
CA ILE A 363 -7.68 28.77 -8.33
C ILE A 363 -6.43 29.45 -7.76
N ASP A 364 -6.44 29.73 -6.46
CA ASP A 364 -5.26 30.11 -5.70
C ASP A 364 -4.44 28.86 -5.34
N VAL A 365 -3.38 28.63 -6.10
CA VAL A 365 -2.48 27.46 -5.94
C VAL A 365 -1.75 27.47 -4.59
N LEU A 366 -1.51 28.63 -3.98
CA LEU A 366 -0.88 28.71 -2.66
C LEU A 366 -1.88 28.31 -1.57
N LYS A 367 -3.14 28.74 -1.67
CA LYS A 367 -4.23 28.27 -0.80
C LYS A 367 -4.54 26.79 -1.00
N ALA A 368 -4.51 26.29 -2.23
CA ALA A 368 -4.63 24.86 -2.52
C ALA A 368 -3.54 24.03 -1.82
N LYS A 369 -2.27 24.46 -1.91
CA LYS A 369 -1.14 23.85 -1.18
C LYS A 369 -1.32 23.89 0.34
N GLN A 370 -1.73 25.04 0.89
CA GLN A 370 -2.02 25.19 2.32
C GLN A 370 -3.13 24.25 2.77
N ALA A 371 -4.21 24.15 1.99
CA ALA A 371 -5.34 23.27 2.26
C ALA A 371 -4.96 21.78 2.23
N VAL A 372 -4.21 21.34 1.23
CA VAL A 372 -3.70 19.95 1.14
C VAL A 372 -2.79 19.61 2.31
N LYS A 373 -1.90 20.53 2.73
CA LYS A 373 -1.08 20.35 3.94
C LYS A 373 -1.96 20.18 5.18
N TYR A 374 -2.89 21.12 5.39
CA TYR A 374 -3.79 21.14 6.54
C TYR A 374 -4.68 19.88 6.63
N ILE A 375 -5.29 19.45 5.51
CA ILE A 375 -6.10 18.22 5.44
C ILE A 375 -5.27 17.02 5.90
N ASN A 376 -4.02 16.89 5.44
CA ASN A 376 -3.16 15.79 5.85
C ASN A 376 -2.84 15.84 7.35
N GLU A 377 -2.51 17.02 7.89
CA GLU A 377 -2.24 17.21 9.33
C GLU A 377 -3.45 16.83 10.20
N GLN A 378 -4.67 17.19 9.79
CA GLN A 378 -5.89 16.76 10.49
C GLN A 378 -6.11 15.25 10.42
N LEU A 379 -5.88 14.63 9.26
CA LEU A 379 -6.00 13.18 9.09
C LEU A 379 -4.98 12.40 9.94
N GLU A 380 -3.72 12.85 10.08
CA GLU A 380 -2.75 12.19 11.00
C GLU A 380 -3.27 12.20 12.44
N ASN A 381 -3.94 13.29 12.85
CA ASN A 381 -4.53 13.46 14.18
C ASN A 381 -5.92 12.79 14.32
N ALA A 382 -6.31 11.95 13.34
CA ALA A 382 -7.60 11.28 13.27
C ALA A 382 -8.82 12.22 13.34
N TYR A 383 -8.70 13.45 12.81
CA TYR A 383 -9.81 14.38 12.66
C TYR A 383 -10.29 14.43 11.20
N PRO A 384 -11.59 14.20 10.93
CA PRO A 384 -12.19 14.49 9.63
C PRO A 384 -12.28 16.01 9.39
N ILE A 385 -12.50 16.41 8.14
CA ILE A 385 -12.42 17.82 7.71
C ILE A 385 -13.64 18.17 6.86
N VAL A 386 -14.33 19.28 7.19
CA VAL A 386 -15.41 19.82 6.35
C VAL A 386 -14.82 20.62 5.19
N VAL A 387 -15.23 20.31 3.96
CA VAL A 387 -14.83 21.04 2.76
C VAL A 387 -16.04 21.49 1.95
N GLY A 388 -15.97 22.69 1.41
CA GLY A 388 -16.92 23.21 0.45
C GLY A 388 -16.47 22.85 -0.97
N VAL A 389 -17.42 22.44 -1.80
CA VAL A 389 -17.21 22.16 -3.22
C VAL A 389 -18.08 23.06 -4.08
N ASP A 390 -17.62 23.29 -5.30
CA ASP A 390 -18.44 23.71 -6.43
C ASP A 390 -18.81 22.48 -7.27
N HIS A 391 -20.05 22.46 -7.74
CA HIS A 391 -20.53 21.51 -8.73
C HIS A 391 -21.43 22.14 -9.83
N THR A 392 -21.73 23.44 -9.76
CA THR A 392 -22.70 24.13 -10.63
C THR A 392 -22.58 25.67 -10.49
N TYR A 393 -22.07 26.31 -11.54
CA TYR A 393 -21.93 27.77 -11.65
C TYR A 393 -23.15 28.58 -11.18
N GLY A 394 -22.90 29.63 -10.41
CA GLY A 394 -23.87 30.65 -10.04
C GLY A 394 -24.78 30.30 -8.86
N ASN A 395 -24.57 29.14 -8.21
CA ASN A 395 -25.26 28.74 -6.99
C ASN A 395 -24.74 29.52 -5.76
N THR A 396 -25.03 30.82 -5.74
CA THR A 396 -24.49 31.79 -4.75
C THR A 396 -25.15 31.76 -3.37
N TYR A 397 -25.68 30.60 -2.94
CA TYR A 397 -26.31 30.42 -1.61
C TYR A 397 -25.32 30.57 -0.45
N ASN A 398 -24.06 30.21 -0.67
CA ASN A 398 -23.01 30.40 0.33
C ASN A 398 -22.31 31.75 0.17
N THR A 399 -21.83 32.25 1.30
CA THR A 399 -21.24 33.58 1.48
C THR A 399 -20.09 33.90 0.52
N ASP A 400 -19.26 32.91 0.17
CA ASP A 400 -18.14 33.04 -0.76
C ASP A 400 -18.56 33.05 -2.24
N LYS A 401 -19.86 32.90 -2.53
CA LYS A 401 -20.49 32.91 -3.87
C LYS A 401 -19.90 31.91 -4.86
N THR A 402 -19.24 30.86 -4.36
CA THR A 402 -18.51 29.88 -5.17
C THR A 402 -18.82 28.44 -4.74
N THR A 403 -18.89 28.20 -3.44
CA THR A 403 -19.29 26.91 -2.88
C THR A 403 -20.79 26.75 -3.02
N ASP A 404 -21.25 25.60 -3.52
CA ASP A 404 -22.68 25.27 -3.58
C ASP A 404 -23.06 24.03 -2.76
N HIS A 405 -22.08 23.21 -2.39
CA HIS A 405 -22.29 22.03 -1.54
C HIS A 405 -21.17 21.83 -0.52
N PHE A 406 -21.43 21.06 0.53
CA PHE A 406 -20.44 20.69 1.55
C PHE A 406 -20.40 19.18 1.75
N ILE A 407 -19.19 18.65 1.91
CA ILE A 407 -18.89 17.24 2.14
C ILE A 407 -17.81 17.12 3.24
N VAL A 408 -17.57 15.90 3.71
CA VAL A 408 -16.57 15.64 4.76
C VAL A 408 -15.46 14.75 4.22
N ILE A 409 -14.21 15.22 4.23
CA ILE A 409 -13.03 14.37 4.00
C ILE A 409 -12.80 13.52 5.26
N VAL A 410 -12.75 12.20 5.06
CA VAL A 410 -12.69 11.19 6.13
C VAL A 410 -11.52 10.21 5.99
N GLY A 411 -10.62 10.47 5.05
CA GLY A 411 -9.45 9.65 4.85
C GLY A 411 -8.66 10.01 3.61
N ARG A 412 -7.54 9.31 3.41
CA ARG A 412 -6.73 9.34 2.19
C ARG A 412 -6.23 7.94 1.87
N LYS A 413 -6.21 7.61 0.59
CA LYS A 413 -5.71 6.35 0.05
C LYS A 413 -5.02 6.59 -1.29
N TYR A 414 -4.41 5.54 -1.81
CA TYR A 414 -3.84 5.54 -3.15
C TYR A 414 -4.68 4.62 -4.05
N ASP A 415 -4.83 4.96 -5.32
CA ASP A 415 -5.46 4.06 -6.29
C ASP A 415 -4.49 2.93 -6.68
N GLU A 416 -4.95 1.99 -7.53
CA GLU A 416 -4.12 0.88 -8.03
C GLU A 416 -2.88 1.35 -8.80
N LYS A 417 -2.87 2.62 -9.22
CA LYS A 417 -1.78 3.27 -9.95
C LYS A 417 -0.88 4.10 -9.02
N GLY A 418 -1.19 4.18 -7.73
CA GLY A 418 -0.43 4.97 -6.76
C GLY A 418 -0.79 6.46 -6.73
N LYS A 419 -1.87 6.90 -7.39
CA LYS A 419 -2.32 8.30 -7.30
C LYS A 419 -3.05 8.55 -5.98
N LEU A 420 -2.65 9.61 -5.27
CA LEU A 420 -3.30 10.04 -4.02
C LEU A 420 -4.74 10.52 -4.27
N TYR A 421 -5.68 9.98 -3.50
CA TYR A 421 -7.04 10.51 -3.37
C TYR A 421 -7.48 10.60 -1.92
N TYR A 422 -8.39 11.54 -1.66
CA TYR A 422 -9.08 11.70 -0.40
C TYR A 422 -10.45 11.01 -0.47
N LEU A 423 -10.76 10.21 0.55
CA LEU A 423 -12.08 9.63 0.74
C LEU A 423 -12.99 10.70 1.32
N PHE A 424 -14.21 10.83 0.76
CA PHE A 424 -15.21 11.73 1.32
C PHE A 424 -16.55 11.06 1.60
N TYR A 425 -17.25 11.63 2.57
CA TYR A 425 -18.65 11.38 2.84
C TYR A 425 -19.50 12.40 2.09
N GLU A 426 -20.40 11.87 1.28
CA GLU A 426 -21.44 12.61 0.59
C GLU A 426 -22.64 12.73 1.54
N VAL A 427 -22.90 13.93 2.06
CA VAL A 427 -24.01 14.16 3.00
C VAL A 427 -25.34 14.44 2.28
N GLY A 428 -25.28 14.75 0.98
CA GLY A 428 -26.42 15.00 0.10
C GLY A 428 -27.20 13.75 -0.32
N THR A 429 -27.26 12.72 0.53
CA THR A 429 -27.97 11.46 0.26
C THR A 429 -28.74 10.98 1.50
N HIS A 430 -29.78 10.19 1.28
CA HIS A 430 -30.64 9.65 2.35
C HIS A 430 -30.08 8.40 3.03
N SER A 431 -30.41 8.21 4.30
CA SER A 431 -30.13 7.01 5.09
C SER A 431 -31.19 5.91 4.94
N ILE A 432 -32.45 6.27 4.66
CA ILE A 432 -33.60 5.34 4.69
C ILE A 432 -33.54 4.16 3.71
N ASN A 433 -32.72 4.22 2.66
CA ASN A 433 -32.52 3.08 1.76
C ASN A 433 -31.03 2.80 1.52
N GLU A 434 -30.72 1.52 1.35
CA GLU A 434 -29.35 1.03 1.24
C GLU A 434 -28.59 1.67 0.07
N LYS A 435 -29.26 1.90 -1.06
CA LYS A 435 -28.66 2.48 -2.27
C LYS A 435 -28.18 3.92 -2.05
N THR A 436 -28.99 4.77 -1.42
CA THR A 436 -28.59 6.14 -1.10
C THR A 436 -27.56 6.20 0.02
N TYR A 437 -27.65 5.30 1.01
CA TYR A 437 -26.62 5.16 2.05
C TYR A 437 -25.25 4.74 1.46
N GLN A 438 -25.25 3.80 0.51
CA GLN A 438 -24.06 3.38 -0.23
C GLN A 438 -23.48 4.51 -1.11
N TRP A 439 -24.31 5.42 -1.63
CA TRP A 439 -23.83 6.64 -2.29
C TRP A 439 -23.15 7.59 -1.29
N GLY A 440 -23.76 7.81 -0.12
CA GLY A 440 -23.21 8.64 0.96
C GLY A 440 -21.83 8.18 1.45
N THR A 441 -21.67 6.86 1.57
CA THR A 441 -20.52 6.20 2.21
C THR A 441 -19.56 5.48 1.25
N SER A 442 -19.70 5.71 -0.06
CA SER A 442 -19.01 4.93 -1.09
C SER A 442 -17.49 4.98 -1.00
N ASP A 443 -16.83 3.91 -1.45
CA ASP A 443 -15.39 3.91 -1.72
C ASP A 443 -15.03 4.60 -3.04
N ASN A 444 -16.04 4.89 -3.88
CA ASN A 444 -15.86 5.65 -5.12
C ASN A 444 -15.97 7.18 -4.91
N ASN A 445 -16.36 7.63 -3.72
CA ASN A 445 -16.30 9.05 -3.35
C ASN A 445 -14.83 9.45 -3.12
N LYS A 446 -14.15 9.78 -4.23
CA LYS A 446 -12.72 10.05 -4.30
C LYS A 446 -12.45 11.45 -4.85
N LEU A 447 -11.72 12.26 -4.10
CA LEU A 447 -11.16 13.53 -4.58
C LEU A 447 -9.67 13.35 -4.86
N TYR A 448 -9.27 13.43 -6.11
CA TYR A 448 -7.86 13.36 -6.51
C TYR A 448 -7.21 14.74 -6.44
N ILE A 449 -5.93 14.76 -6.06
CA ILE A 449 -5.11 15.96 -6.22
C ILE A 449 -4.80 16.17 -7.72
N GLN A 450 -4.86 17.43 -8.15
CA GLN A 450 -4.48 17.87 -9.50
C GLN A 450 -3.14 18.63 -9.47
N SER A 451 -2.55 18.90 -10.64
CA SER A 451 -1.23 19.56 -10.77
C SER A 451 -1.15 20.94 -10.12
N ASN A 452 -2.27 21.64 -10.00
CA ASN A 452 -2.40 22.93 -9.31
C ASN A 452 -2.80 22.80 -7.82
N PHE A 453 -2.68 21.60 -7.24
CA PHE A 453 -3.01 21.24 -5.86
C PHE A 453 -4.50 21.32 -5.49
N VAL A 454 -5.40 21.70 -6.41
CA VAL A 454 -6.85 21.59 -6.15
C VAL A 454 -7.23 20.12 -6.02
N LEU A 455 -8.24 19.85 -5.18
CA LEU A 455 -8.83 18.52 -5.07
C LEU A 455 -10.09 18.46 -5.92
N SER A 456 -10.22 17.44 -6.77
CA SER A 456 -11.43 17.24 -7.58
C SER A 456 -11.73 15.78 -7.90
N GLY A 457 -13.00 15.48 -8.14
CA GLY A 457 -13.47 14.14 -8.46
C GLY A 457 -14.99 14.03 -8.46
N GLN A 458 -15.52 12.86 -8.79
CA GLN A 458 -16.97 12.65 -8.89
C GLN A 458 -17.55 12.03 -7.62
N THR A 459 -18.79 12.43 -7.29
CA THR A 459 -19.62 11.75 -6.29
C THR A 459 -20.27 10.48 -6.86
N GLN A 460 -20.46 9.45 -6.04
CA GLN A 460 -21.13 8.20 -6.43
C GLN A 460 -22.67 8.35 -6.53
N MET A 461 -23.24 9.52 -6.17
CA MET A 461 -24.65 9.83 -6.41
C MET A 461 -25.07 9.59 -7.86
N GLY A 462 -26.36 9.31 -8.09
CA GLY A 462 -26.89 9.01 -9.44
C GLY A 462 -26.60 10.08 -10.51
N SER A 463 -26.43 11.34 -10.11
CA SER A 463 -26.07 12.46 -11.00
C SER A 463 -24.59 12.52 -11.39
N LYS A 464 -23.70 11.80 -10.69
CA LYS A 464 -22.24 11.75 -10.90
C LYS A 464 -21.58 13.12 -11.11
N LYS A 465 -22.06 14.15 -10.40
CA LYS A 465 -21.51 15.51 -10.50
C LYS A 465 -20.01 15.50 -10.20
N ASN A 466 -19.27 16.30 -10.96
CA ASN A 466 -17.87 16.56 -10.68
C ASN A 466 -17.76 17.68 -9.65
N TYR A 467 -16.97 17.45 -8.61
CA TYR A 467 -16.72 18.38 -7.52
C TYR A 467 -15.32 18.94 -7.66
N ILE A 468 -15.17 20.25 -7.46
CA ILE A 468 -13.89 20.91 -7.21
C ILE A 468 -13.96 21.50 -5.81
N VAL A 469 -12.97 21.21 -4.96
CA VAL A 469 -12.92 21.76 -3.60
C VAL A 469 -12.54 23.23 -3.67
N THR A 470 -13.48 24.09 -3.28
CA THR A 470 -13.36 25.55 -3.39
C THR A 470 -13.06 26.21 -2.04
N GLN A 471 -13.35 25.55 -0.92
CA GLN A 471 -12.88 25.98 0.41
C GLN A 471 -12.67 24.80 1.39
N VAL A 472 -11.75 24.98 2.34
CA VAL A 472 -11.59 24.09 3.50
C VAL A 472 -11.92 24.84 4.79
N ARG A 473 -12.82 24.27 5.59
CA ARG A 473 -13.15 24.76 6.93
C ARG A 473 -12.12 24.21 7.92
N VAL A 474 -11.54 25.08 8.74
CA VAL A 474 -10.53 24.71 9.73
C VAL A 474 -11.23 24.24 11.00
N ASN A 475 -10.81 23.08 11.51
CA ASN A 475 -11.27 22.50 12.76
C ASN A 475 -10.79 23.39 13.92
N ILE A 476 -11.70 23.70 14.82
CA ILE A 476 -11.47 24.39 16.08
C ILE A 476 -11.54 23.30 17.16
N ASN A 477 -10.41 23.04 17.80
CA ASN A 477 -10.22 21.96 18.78
C ASN A 477 -9.84 22.50 20.15
#